data_AF-A0A2R5FYS4-F1
#
_entry.id   AF-A0A2R5FYS4-F1
#
_cell.length_a   1.000
_cell.length_b   1.000
_cell.length_c   1.000
_cell.angle_alpha   90.00
_cell.angle_beta   90.00
_cell.angle_gamma   90.00
#
_symmetry.space_group_name_H-M   'P 1'
#
loop_
_entity.id
_entity.type
_entity.pdbx_description
1 polymer ?
#
loop_
_entity_poly.entity_id
_entity_poly.type
_entity_poly.pdbx_seq_one_letter_code
_entity_poly.pdbx_strand_id
1 'polypeptide(L)'
;MTSPLARIESHPHEAKRLIGINYDQFLALVVLAEQRHIEKQAELEKNKVRVIAKGGGRKPEISPKEGICLCLVYLRQKPIFEILGLLFDISKTKANDAFNYWVDILREILPASQIEEVESDSQKYQELQRMLSEYELIIDSAEQAIPRP
;
A
#
# COMPACT_ATOMS: atom_id res chain seq x y z
N MET A 1 6.06 -22.07 0.67
CA MET A 1 5.35 -21.06 1.48
C MET A 1 4.12 -20.65 0.69
N THR A 2 2.93 -20.66 1.28
CA THR A 2 1.73 -20.15 0.60
C THR A 2 1.79 -18.63 0.61
N SER A 3 1.66 -17.97 -0.55
CA SER A 3 1.70 -16.52 -0.61
C SER A 3 0.54 -15.90 0.19
N PRO A 4 0.73 -14.71 0.79
CA PRO A 4 -0.33 -14.01 1.51
C PRO A 4 -1.62 -13.86 0.72
N LEU A 5 -1.52 -13.61 -0.59
CA LEU A 5 -2.66 -13.50 -1.49
C LEU A 5 -3.42 -14.82 -1.60
N ALA A 6 -2.72 -15.94 -1.86
CA ALA A 6 -3.35 -17.26 -1.95
C ALA A 6 -4.05 -17.66 -0.64
N ARG A 7 -3.51 -17.23 0.50
CA ARG A 7 -4.13 -17.43 1.80
C ARG A 7 -5.43 -16.62 1.97
N ILE A 8 -5.44 -15.36 1.54
CA ILE A 8 -6.64 -14.52 1.57
C ILE A 8 -7.73 -15.07 0.65
N GLU A 9 -7.36 -15.55 -0.54
CA GLU A 9 -8.32 -16.12 -1.50
C GLU A 9 -8.95 -17.42 -0.99
N SER A 10 -8.16 -18.25 -0.30
CA SER A 10 -8.68 -19.49 0.32
C SER A 10 -9.45 -19.25 1.61
N HIS A 11 -9.13 -18.18 2.35
CA HIS A 11 -9.74 -17.86 3.65
C HIS A 11 -10.14 -16.37 3.73
N PRO A 12 -11.26 -15.96 3.08
CA PRO A 12 -11.66 -14.55 3.01
C PRO A 12 -11.87 -13.87 4.36
N HIS A 13 -12.21 -14.63 5.41
CA HIS A 13 -12.40 -14.13 6.77
C HIS A 13 -11.08 -13.72 7.45
N GLU A 14 -9.94 -14.27 7.02
CA GLU A 14 -8.61 -13.89 7.52
C GLU A 14 -8.12 -12.57 6.90
N ALA A 15 -8.72 -12.12 5.79
CA ALA A 15 -8.33 -10.89 5.09
C ALA A 15 -8.27 -9.68 6.04
N LYS A 16 -9.31 -9.50 6.87
CA LYS A 16 -9.36 -8.38 7.82
C LYS A 16 -8.21 -8.41 8.82
N ARG A 17 -7.75 -9.59 9.24
CA ARG A 17 -6.61 -9.71 10.17
C ARG A 17 -5.30 -9.40 9.46
N LEU A 18 -5.15 -9.88 8.23
CA LEU A 18 -3.89 -9.80 7.49
C LEU A 18 -3.65 -8.42 6.86
N ILE A 19 -4.65 -7.88 6.16
CA ILE A 19 -4.56 -6.63 5.39
C ILE A 19 -5.39 -5.48 5.99
N GLY A 20 -6.20 -5.73 7.02
CA GLY A 20 -6.98 -4.69 7.70
C GLY A 20 -8.35 -4.38 7.08
N ILE A 21 -8.67 -4.94 5.91
CA ILE A 21 -9.94 -4.73 5.19
C ILE A 21 -10.62 -6.06 4.86
N ASN A 22 -11.93 -6.01 4.62
CA ASN A 22 -12.67 -7.20 4.19
C ASN A 22 -12.29 -7.61 2.76
N TYR A 23 -12.50 -8.88 2.42
CA TYR A 23 -12.15 -9.39 1.10
C TYR A 23 -12.88 -8.67 -0.04
N ASP A 24 -14.16 -8.36 0.12
CA ASP A 24 -14.93 -7.63 -0.90
C ASP A 24 -14.39 -6.21 -1.12
N GLN A 25 -13.99 -5.53 -0.04
CA GLN A 25 -13.35 -4.21 -0.10
C GLN A 25 -11.99 -4.29 -0.79
N PHE A 26 -11.23 -5.36 -0.52
CA PHE A 26 -9.96 -5.62 -1.20
C PHE A 26 -10.17 -5.81 -2.70
N LEU A 27 -11.16 -6.59 -3.13
CA LEU A 27 -11.47 -6.77 -4.55
C LEU A 27 -11.85 -5.44 -5.23
N ALA A 28 -12.70 -4.64 -4.58
CA ALA A 28 -13.07 -3.32 -5.08
C ALA A 28 -11.84 -2.40 -5.22
N LEU A 29 -10.94 -2.41 -4.22
CA LEU A 29 -9.70 -1.65 -4.25
C LEU A 29 -8.77 -2.11 -5.38
N VAL A 30 -8.65 -3.43 -5.60
CA VAL A 30 -7.82 -3.98 -6.67
C VAL A 30 -8.29 -3.49 -8.04
N VAL A 31 -9.60 -3.49 -8.29
CA VAL A 31 -10.15 -2.99 -9.56
C VAL A 31 -9.79 -1.52 -9.79
N LEU A 32 -9.96 -0.67 -8.78
CA LEU A 32 -9.61 0.76 -8.87
C LEU A 32 -8.11 0.99 -9.07
N ALA A 33 -7.28 0.27 -8.32
CA ALA A 33 -5.82 0.38 -8.41
C ALA A 33 -5.28 -0.14 -9.75
N GLU A 34 -5.85 -1.21 -10.29
CA GLU A 34 -5.48 -1.73 -11.63
C GLU A 34 -5.86 -0.77 -12.75
N GLN A 35 -7.04 -0.13 -12.67
CA GLN A 35 -7.42 0.92 -13.62
C GLN A 35 -6.43 2.07 -13.60
N ARG A 36 -6.10 2.60 -12.41
CA ARG A 36 -5.14 3.70 -12.27
C ARG A 36 -3.73 3.30 -12.69
N HIS A 37 -3.33 2.05 -12.43
CA HIS A 37 -2.07 1.48 -12.90
C HIS A 37 -1.95 1.53 -14.43
N ILE A 38 -3.01 1.14 -15.14
CA ILE A 38 -3.05 1.16 -16.62
C ILE A 38 -2.95 2.60 -17.14
N GLU A 39 -3.69 3.54 -16.53
CA GLU A 39 -3.62 4.96 -16.90
C GLU A 39 -2.22 5.54 -16.70
N LYS A 40 -1.62 5.31 -15.52
CA LYS A 40 -0.27 5.76 -15.19
C LYS A 40 0.77 5.17 -16.14
N GLN A 41 0.62 3.89 -16.53
CA GLN A 41 1.46 3.29 -17.56
C GLN A 41 1.29 3.96 -18.92
N ALA A 42 0.05 4.26 -19.33
CA ALA A 42 -0.22 4.94 -20.61
C ALA A 42 0.35 6.36 -20.63
N GLU A 43 0.26 7.11 -19.54
CA GLU A 43 0.88 8.43 -19.37
C GLU A 43 2.41 8.36 -19.50
N LEU A 44 3.03 7.39 -18.81
CA LEU A 44 4.47 7.14 -18.92
C LEU A 44 4.87 6.72 -20.33
N GLU A 45 4.03 5.95 -21.03
CA GLU A 45 4.29 5.58 -22.43
C GLU A 45 4.23 6.77 -23.39
N LYS A 46 3.31 7.72 -23.19
CA LYS A 46 3.20 8.94 -24.02
C LYS A 46 4.44 9.82 -23.91
N ASN A 47 5.05 9.89 -22.73
CA ASN A 47 6.18 10.76 -22.45
C ASN A 47 7.56 10.10 -22.69
N LYS A 48 7.61 8.80 -23.02
CA LYS A 48 8.87 8.06 -23.21
C LYS A 48 9.41 8.18 -24.63
N VAL A 49 10.65 8.68 -24.75
CA VAL A 49 11.47 8.52 -25.97
C VAL A 49 12.04 7.09 -25.98
N ARG A 50 11.71 6.29 -27.00
CA ARG A 50 12.06 4.86 -27.06
C ARG A 50 13.32 4.61 -27.87
N VAL A 51 14.24 3.80 -27.32
CA VAL A 51 15.34 3.15 -28.05
C VAL A 51 14.96 1.72 -28.49
N ILE A 52 14.01 1.08 -27.77
CA ILE A 52 13.59 -0.32 -27.99
C ILE A 52 12.07 -0.39 -28.18
N ALA A 53 11.60 -1.39 -28.95
CA ALA A 53 10.18 -1.64 -29.19
C ALA A 53 9.38 -1.94 -27.91
N LYS A 54 8.04 -1.75 -27.98
CA LYS A 54 7.12 -2.02 -26.86
C LYS A 54 7.31 -3.46 -26.37
N GLY A 55 7.52 -3.63 -25.07
CA GLY A 55 7.66 -4.95 -24.46
C GLY A 55 9.05 -5.60 -24.55
N GLY A 56 10.07 -4.88 -25.06
CA GLY A 56 11.45 -5.39 -25.11
C GLY A 56 12.20 -5.41 -23.77
N GLY A 57 11.54 -5.03 -22.67
CA GLY A 57 12.13 -5.02 -21.32
C GLY A 57 11.86 -6.31 -20.54
N ARG A 58 12.47 -6.43 -19.35
CA ARG A 58 12.18 -7.51 -18.40
C ARG A 58 10.71 -7.43 -17.98
N LYS A 59 9.99 -8.54 -18.12
CA LYS A 59 8.60 -8.64 -17.63
C LYS A 59 8.57 -8.44 -16.10
N PRO A 60 7.59 -7.69 -15.57
CA PRO A 60 7.40 -7.60 -14.13
C PRO A 60 7.15 -9.00 -13.56
N GLU A 61 7.84 -9.32 -12.47
CA GLU A 61 7.74 -10.64 -11.81
C GLU A 61 6.54 -10.74 -10.87
N ILE A 62 5.97 -9.61 -10.44
CA ILE A 62 4.83 -9.56 -9.54
C ILE A 62 3.58 -9.12 -10.29
N SER A 63 2.46 -9.79 -10.03
CA SER A 63 1.18 -9.35 -10.57
C SER A 63 0.69 -8.08 -9.86
N PRO A 64 -0.14 -7.24 -10.51
CA PRO A 64 -0.70 -6.05 -9.87
C PRO A 64 -1.42 -6.36 -8.55
N LYS A 65 -2.26 -7.39 -8.55
CA LYS A 65 -2.97 -7.87 -7.36
C LYS A 65 -2.05 -8.27 -6.21
N GLU A 66 -0.95 -8.98 -6.51
CA GLU A 66 0.05 -9.33 -5.50
C GLU A 66 0.78 -8.10 -4.97
N GLY A 67 1.12 -7.14 -5.83
CA GLY A 67 1.77 -5.89 -5.42
C GLY A 67 0.89 -5.03 -4.51
N ILE A 68 -0.41 -4.94 -4.81
CA ILE A 68 -1.40 -4.28 -3.95
C ILE A 68 -1.50 -5.01 -2.60
N CYS A 69 -1.59 -6.35 -2.63
CA CYS A 69 -1.62 -7.16 -1.41
C CYS A 69 -0.35 -6.96 -0.57
N LEU A 70 0.83 -6.91 -1.19
CA LEU A 70 2.11 -6.64 -0.54
C LEU A 70 2.08 -5.28 0.15
N CYS A 71 1.58 -4.26 -0.54
CA CYS A 71 1.46 -2.92 0.02
C CYS A 71 0.55 -2.89 1.26
N LEU A 72 -0.62 -3.53 1.20
CA LEU A 72 -1.55 -3.58 2.33
C LEU A 72 -1.00 -4.37 3.52
N VAL A 73 -0.32 -5.50 3.27
CA VAL A 73 0.37 -6.26 4.31
C VAL A 73 1.43 -5.39 4.99
N TYR A 74 2.18 -4.60 4.22
CA TYR A 74 3.16 -3.67 4.78
C TYR A 74 2.50 -2.60 5.65
N LEU A 75 1.46 -1.93 5.14
CA LEU A 75 0.76 -0.86 5.84
C LEU A 75 0.13 -1.36 7.14
N ARG A 76 -0.40 -2.60 7.15
CA ARG A 76 -1.06 -3.19 8.31
C ARG A 76 -0.10 -3.73 9.36
N GLN A 77 0.94 -4.47 8.96
CA GLN A 77 1.77 -5.25 9.87
C GLN A 77 3.18 -4.68 10.05
N LYS A 78 3.60 -3.71 9.22
CA LYS A 78 4.93 -3.10 9.21
C LYS A 78 6.11 -4.11 9.27
N PRO A 79 6.09 -5.24 8.53
CA PRO A 79 7.23 -6.15 8.46
C PRO A 79 8.41 -5.50 7.72
N ILE A 80 9.61 -5.96 8.00
CA ILE A 80 10.79 -5.59 7.22
C ILE A 80 10.70 -6.13 5.78
N PHE A 81 11.34 -5.46 4.82
CA PHE A 81 11.28 -5.84 3.40
C PHE A 81 11.87 -7.22 3.11
N GLU A 82 12.78 -7.72 3.93
CA GLU A 82 13.29 -9.09 3.87
C GLU A 82 12.16 -10.10 4.10
N ILE A 83 11.30 -9.87 5.09
CA ILE A 83 10.14 -10.73 5.37
C ILE A 83 9.12 -10.64 4.24
N LEU A 84 8.85 -9.44 3.72
CA LEU A 84 7.99 -9.30 2.55
C LEU A 84 8.54 -10.04 1.32
N GLY A 85 9.85 -9.95 1.09
CA GLY A 85 10.51 -10.70 0.02
C GLY A 85 10.30 -12.20 0.17
N LEU A 86 10.44 -12.74 1.38
CA LEU A 86 10.18 -14.14 1.67
C LEU A 86 8.69 -14.54 1.50
N LEU A 87 7.77 -13.67 1.88
CA LEU A 87 6.32 -13.93 1.79
C LEU A 87 5.81 -13.94 0.35
N PHE A 88 6.37 -13.08 -0.50
CA PHE A 88 5.95 -12.90 -1.89
C PHE A 88 6.92 -13.52 -2.92
N ASP A 89 7.92 -14.27 -2.45
CA ASP A 89 8.96 -14.91 -3.29
C ASP A 89 9.69 -13.92 -4.23
N ILE A 90 10.06 -12.76 -3.70
CA ILE A 90 10.79 -11.71 -4.40
C ILE A 90 11.99 -11.23 -3.58
N SER A 91 12.94 -10.53 -4.21
CA SER A 91 14.04 -9.93 -3.47
C SER A 91 13.57 -8.74 -2.61
N LYS A 92 14.31 -8.45 -1.53
CA LYS A 92 14.11 -7.26 -0.68
C LYS A 92 13.93 -5.99 -1.51
N THR A 93 14.83 -5.75 -2.47
CA THR A 93 14.80 -4.57 -3.33
C THR A 93 13.51 -4.50 -4.13
N LYS A 94 13.07 -5.62 -4.71
CA LYS A 94 11.81 -5.68 -5.46
C LYS A 94 10.59 -5.46 -4.57
N ALA A 95 10.61 -5.98 -3.34
CA ALA A 95 9.54 -5.72 -2.37
C ALA A 95 9.44 -4.23 -2.03
N ASN A 96 10.59 -3.57 -1.82
CA ASN A 96 10.65 -2.13 -1.61
C ASN A 96 10.14 -1.35 -2.83
N ASP A 97 10.60 -1.69 -4.04
CA ASP A 97 10.19 -1.00 -5.27
C ASP A 97 8.69 -1.17 -5.53
N ALA A 98 8.17 -2.39 -5.33
CA ALA A 98 6.74 -2.67 -5.43
C ALA A 98 5.94 -1.89 -4.40
N PHE A 99 6.39 -1.85 -3.13
CA PHE A 99 5.71 -1.09 -2.08
C PHE A 99 5.62 0.40 -2.45
N ASN A 100 6.74 1.04 -2.81
CA ASN A 100 6.76 2.46 -3.14
C ASN A 100 5.92 2.76 -4.39
N TYR A 101 5.95 1.88 -5.39
CA TYR A 101 5.11 2.04 -6.58
C TYR A 101 3.61 1.98 -6.27
N TRP A 102 3.18 0.99 -5.48
CA TRP A 102 1.77 0.79 -5.17
C TRP A 102 1.24 1.80 -4.15
N VAL A 103 2.06 2.24 -3.17
CA VAL A 103 1.62 3.27 -2.21
C VAL A 103 1.33 4.59 -2.90
N ASP A 104 2.10 4.95 -3.93
CA ASP A 104 1.84 6.15 -4.74
C ASP A 104 0.50 6.06 -5.47
N ILE A 105 0.19 4.90 -6.07
CA ILE A 105 -1.11 4.67 -6.72
C ILE A 105 -2.24 4.73 -5.68
N LEU A 106 -2.05 4.11 -4.51
CA LEU A 106 -3.06 4.12 -3.45
C LEU A 106 -3.35 5.54 -2.95
N ARG A 107 -2.33 6.40 -2.85
CA ARG A 107 -2.49 7.82 -2.50
C ARG A 107 -3.27 8.62 -3.53
N GLU A 108 -3.21 8.24 -4.80
CA GLU A 108 -3.98 8.90 -5.86
C GLU A 108 -5.47 8.47 -5.88
N ILE A 109 -5.76 7.21 -5.56
CA ILE A 109 -7.13 6.67 -5.64
C ILE A 109 -7.92 6.82 -4.33
N LEU A 110 -7.25 6.82 -3.18
CA LEU A 110 -7.90 6.95 -1.88
C LEU A 110 -8.05 8.43 -1.53
N PRO A 111 -9.14 8.81 -0.84
CA PRO A 111 -9.28 10.18 -0.33
C PRO A 111 -8.12 10.51 0.61
N ALA A 112 -7.77 11.79 0.66
CA ALA A 112 -6.78 12.29 1.61
C ALA A 112 -7.22 11.93 3.04
N SER A 113 -6.24 11.69 3.91
CA SER A 113 -6.58 11.49 5.32
C SER A 113 -7.20 12.79 5.89
N GLN A 114 -8.06 12.68 6.90
CA GLN A 114 -8.65 13.86 7.56
C GLN A 114 -7.58 14.86 8.04
N ILE A 115 -6.39 14.36 8.40
CA ILE A 115 -5.24 15.18 8.78
C ILE A 115 -4.69 15.93 7.57
N GLU A 116 -4.43 15.26 6.45
CA GLU A 116 -3.95 15.87 5.21
C GLU A 116 -4.98 16.89 4.65
N GLU A 117 -6.28 16.65 4.82
CA GLU A 117 -7.34 17.58 4.39
C GLU A 117 -7.31 18.92 5.15
N VAL A 118 -7.01 18.89 6.45
CA VAL A 118 -7.04 20.08 7.32
C VAL A 118 -5.65 20.66 7.58
N GLU A 119 -4.58 20.02 7.10
CA GLU A 119 -3.19 20.47 7.32
C GLU A 119 -2.94 21.91 6.84
N SER A 120 -3.63 22.31 5.77
CA SER A 120 -3.54 23.67 5.21
C SER A 120 -4.33 24.73 5.99
N ASP A 121 -5.26 24.32 6.86
CA ASP A 121 -6.15 25.19 7.64
C ASP A 121 -5.85 25.05 9.13
N SER A 122 -5.05 25.98 9.66
CA SER A 122 -4.57 25.92 11.04
C SER A 122 -5.68 25.88 12.09
N GLN A 123 -6.88 26.41 11.80
CA GLN A 123 -8.00 26.38 12.74
C GLN A 123 -8.65 24.99 12.76
N LYS A 124 -8.95 24.44 11.58
CA LYS A 124 -9.51 23.08 11.46
C LYS A 124 -8.54 22.01 11.95
N TYR A 125 -7.25 22.21 11.75
CA TYR A 125 -6.22 21.31 12.29
C TYR A 125 -6.25 21.26 13.82
N GLN A 126 -6.33 22.41 14.49
CA GLN A 126 -6.43 22.47 15.95
C GLN A 126 -7.75 21.88 16.47
N GLU A 127 -8.86 22.10 15.77
CA GLU A 127 -10.15 21.47 16.09
C GLU A 127 -10.09 19.95 15.96
N LEU A 128 -9.50 19.44 14.87
CA LEU A 128 -9.28 18.01 14.67
C LEU A 128 -8.39 17.43 15.77
N GLN A 129 -7.27 18.08 16.11
CA GLN A 129 -6.38 17.64 17.19
C GLN A 129 -7.11 17.59 18.54
N ARG A 130 -7.97 18.58 18.83
CA ARG A 130 -8.77 18.61 20.04
C ARG A 130 -9.76 17.45 20.07
N MET A 131 -10.51 17.23 18.99
CA MET A 131 -11.42 16.08 18.87
C MET A 131 -10.67 14.76 19.03
N LEU A 132 -9.52 14.59 18.38
CA LEU A 132 -8.71 13.38 18.46
C LEU A 132 -8.17 13.13 19.89
N SER A 133 -7.89 14.20 20.64
CA SER A 133 -7.43 14.14 22.03
C SER A 133 -8.53 13.73 23.01
N GLU A 134 -9.80 13.90 22.64
CA GLU A 134 -10.95 13.42 23.45
C GLU A 134 -11.11 11.89 23.35
N TYR A 135 -10.53 11.26 22.32
CA TYR A 135 -10.44 9.82 22.24
C TYR A 135 -9.28 9.32 23.10
N GLU A 136 -9.58 8.46 24.06
CA GLU A 136 -8.57 7.79 24.88
C GLU A 136 -7.79 6.81 24.00
N LEU A 137 -6.64 7.26 23.49
CA LEU A 137 -5.75 6.43 22.68
C LEU A 137 -5.01 5.46 23.60
N ILE A 138 -5.36 4.18 23.58
CA ILE A 138 -4.54 3.13 24.18
C ILE A 138 -3.31 2.96 23.30
N ILE A 139 -2.24 3.66 23.64
CA ILE A 139 -0.93 3.52 22.98
C ILE A 139 -0.28 2.27 23.54
N ASP A 140 -0.15 1.23 22.72
CA ASP A 140 0.67 0.07 23.05
C ASP A 140 2.12 0.55 23.25
N SER A 141 2.74 0.16 24.37
CA SER A 141 4.03 0.66 24.86
C SER A 141 5.23 0.31 23.97
N ALA A 142 4.99 -0.22 22.77
CA ALA A 142 6.00 -0.56 21.78
C ALA A 142 6.50 0.65 20.98
N GLU A 143 5.73 1.75 20.91
CA GLU A 143 6.18 2.99 20.27
C GLU A 143 6.94 3.86 21.28
N GLN A 144 8.27 3.91 21.13
CA GLN A 144 9.12 4.79 21.95
C GLN A 144 9.18 6.18 21.29
N ALA A 145 9.09 7.22 22.10
CA ALA A 145 9.25 8.62 21.66
C ALA A 145 10.64 8.95 21.10
N ILE A 146 11.60 8.04 21.23
CA ILE A 146 12.99 8.21 20.81
C ILE A 146 13.32 7.11 19.80
N PRO A 147 13.92 7.43 18.63
CA PRO A 147 14.41 6.41 17.71
C PRO A 147 15.50 5.57 18.38
N ARG A 148 15.47 4.25 18.19
CA ARG A 148 16.46 3.33 18.77
C ARG A 148 17.85 3.64 18.18
N PRO A 149 18.92 3.59 19.01
CA PRO A 149 20.29 3.87 18.58
C PRO A 149 20.79 2.92 17.48
#